data_AF-A0A432XPJ9-F1
#
_entry.id   AF-A0A432XPJ9-F1
#
_cell.length_a   1.000
_cell.length_b   1.000
_cell.length_c   1.000
_cell.angle_alpha   90.00
_cell.angle_beta   90.00
_cell.angle_gamma   90.00
#
_symmetry.space_group_name_H-M   'P 1'
#
loop_
_entity.id
_entity.type
_entity.pdbx_description
1 polymer ?
#
loop_
_entity_poly.entity_id
_entity_poly.type
_entity_poly.pdbx_seq_one_letter_code
_entity_poly.pdbx_strand_id
1 'polypeptide(L)'
;MKKFIFTVVAAVTLSACSPSSGETYLDEFEKLENDLSQLAEQAEVCFSEIEATMDKYDHLNPSNQEDFDNLFSEAEQQRYNEIEDNVEEQLKKLRDIFDREC
;
A
#
# COMPACT_ATOMS: atom_id res chain seq x y z
N MET A 1 47.40 -39.87 7.44
CA MET A 1 45.95 -39.88 7.16
C MET A 1 45.49 -38.43 7.03
N LYS A 2 45.18 -37.94 5.83
CA LYS A 2 44.65 -36.57 5.62
C LYS A 2 43.21 -36.73 5.11
N LYS A 3 42.24 -36.36 5.94
CA LYS A 3 40.81 -36.39 5.60
C LYS A 3 40.47 -35.06 4.93
N PHE A 4 40.07 -35.13 3.66
CA PHE A 4 39.52 -34.00 2.93
C PHE A 4 38.06 -33.82 3.35
N ILE A 5 37.74 -32.67 3.95
CA ILE A 5 36.37 -32.28 4.24
C ILE A 5 35.87 -31.53 3.01
N PHE A 6 34.95 -32.15 2.27
CA PHE A 6 34.20 -31.50 1.20
C PHE A 6 33.06 -30.72 1.85
N THR A 7 33.21 -29.40 1.95
CA THR A 7 32.12 -28.50 2.33
C THR A 7 31.15 -28.40 1.15
N VAL A 8 29.98 -29.01 1.27
CA VAL A 8 28.88 -28.82 0.33
C VAL A 8 28.29 -27.44 0.59
N VAL A 9 28.64 -26.46 -0.25
CA VAL A 9 27.97 -25.17 -0.29
C VAL A 9 26.60 -25.40 -0.91
N ALA A 10 25.58 -25.56 -0.07
CA ALA A 10 24.20 -25.51 -0.51
C ALA A 10 23.93 -24.09 -1.03
N ALA A 11 23.93 -23.94 -2.35
CA ALA A 11 23.46 -22.73 -3.01
C ALA A 11 21.97 -22.60 -2.72
N VAL A 12 21.62 -21.71 -1.79
CA VAL A 12 20.25 -21.25 -1.59
C VAL A 12 19.90 -20.46 -2.84
N THR A 13 19.25 -21.11 -3.79
CA THR A 13 18.60 -20.43 -4.91
C THR A 13 17.43 -19.66 -4.33
N LEU A 14 17.65 -18.38 -4.00
CA LEU A 14 16.58 -17.42 -3.79
C LEU A 14 15.79 -17.35 -5.11
N SER A 15 14.74 -18.16 -5.21
CA SER A 15 13.69 -17.90 -6.19
C SER A 15 13.18 -16.51 -5.87
N ALA A 16 13.42 -15.56 -6.76
CA ALA A 16 12.76 -14.27 -6.70
C ALA A 16 11.25 -14.55 -6.79
N CYS A 17 10.59 -14.62 -5.63
CA CYS A 17 9.15 -14.68 -5.55
C CYS A 17 8.66 -13.30 -6.00
N SER A 18 8.05 -13.22 -7.17
CA SER A 18 7.25 -12.05 -7.51
C SER A 18 6.16 -11.90 -6.43
N PRO A 19 5.90 -10.68 -5.93
CA PRO A 19 4.82 -10.46 -4.98
C PRO A 19 3.48 -10.92 -5.56
N SER A 20 2.56 -11.36 -4.68
CA SER A 20 1.19 -11.63 -5.08
C SER A 20 0.54 -10.35 -5.62
N SER A 21 -0.58 -10.50 -6.35
CA SER A 21 -1.41 -9.36 -6.71
C SER A 21 -1.93 -8.63 -5.46
N GLY A 22 -2.27 -9.38 -4.41
CA GLY A 22 -2.66 -8.84 -3.10
C GLY A 22 -1.56 -7.98 -2.46
N GLU A 23 -0.34 -8.51 -2.30
CA GLU A 23 0.79 -7.74 -1.76
C GLU A 23 1.11 -6.51 -2.62
N THR A 24 1.05 -6.63 -3.95
CA THR A 24 1.27 -5.48 -4.85
C THR A 24 0.21 -4.39 -4.64
N TYR A 25 -1.06 -4.78 -4.47
CA TYR A 25 -2.14 -3.85 -4.16
C TYR A 25 -1.90 -3.18 -2.80
N LEU A 26 -1.59 -3.96 -1.76
CA LEU A 26 -1.36 -3.45 -0.41
C LEU A 26 -0.18 -2.47 -0.37
N ASP A 27 0.92 -2.76 -1.07
CA ASP A 27 2.07 -1.87 -1.16
C ASP A 27 1.74 -0.53 -1.83
N GLU A 28 0.76 -0.50 -2.75
CA GLU A 28 0.29 0.75 -3.34
C GLU A 28 -0.74 1.46 -2.46
N PHE A 29 -1.59 0.70 -1.77
CA PHE A 29 -2.56 1.25 -0.83
C PHE A 29 -1.89 1.89 0.39
N GLU A 30 -0.79 1.32 0.88
CA GLU A 30 0.07 1.94 1.90
C GLU A 30 0.71 3.24 1.41
N LYS A 31 1.03 3.37 0.11
CA LYS A 31 1.55 4.63 -0.43
C LYS A 31 0.45 5.69 -0.50
N LEU A 32 -0.79 5.31 -0.84
CA LEU A 32 -1.93 6.22 -0.77
C LEU A 32 -2.14 6.70 0.68
N GLU A 33 -2.14 5.79 1.65
CA GLU A 33 -2.23 6.12 3.08
C GLU A 33 -1.16 7.13 3.50
N ASN A 34 0.10 6.88 3.11
CA ASN A 34 1.22 7.74 3.45
C ASN A 34 1.09 9.13 2.81
N ASP A 35 0.76 9.20 1.52
CA ASP A 35 0.57 10.46 0.80
C ASP A 35 -0.56 11.28 1.46
N LEU A 36 -1.68 10.65 1.81
CA LEU A 36 -2.78 11.30 2.54
C LEU A 36 -2.37 11.75 3.95
N SER A 37 -1.57 10.95 4.66
CA SER A 37 -1.03 11.32 5.98
C SER A 37 -0.14 12.56 5.89
N GLN A 38 0.74 12.64 4.89
CA GLN A 38 1.60 13.81 4.69
C GLN A 38 0.78 15.07 4.38
N LEU A 39 -0.30 14.93 3.58
CA LEU A 39 -1.23 16.04 3.36
C LEU A 39 -1.92 16.44 4.67
N ALA A 40 -2.39 15.47 5.48
CA ALA A 40 -3.09 15.72 6.74
C ALA A 40 -2.23 16.37 7.83
N GLU A 41 -0.89 16.32 7.71
CA GLU A 41 0.04 17.02 8.60
C GLU A 41 0.21 18.51 8.29
N GLN A 42 -0.29 18.97 7.14
CA GLN A 42 -0.21 20.38 6.75
C GLN A 42 -1.22 21.24 7.51
N ALA A 43 -0.95 22.54 7.61
CA ALA A 43 -1.87 23.48 8.27
C ALA A 43 -3.13 23.74 7.44
N GLU A 44 -3.01 23.65 6.11
CA GLU A 44 -4.06 23.85 5.12
C GLU A 44 -3.62 23.10 3.86
N VAL A 45 -4.58 22.51 3.14
CA VAL A 45 -4.33 21.73 1.91
C VAL A 45 -5.29 22.17 0.82
N CYS A 46 -4.77 22.37 -0.39
CA CYS A 46 -5.63 22.66 -1.53
C CYS A 46 -6.44 21.43 -1.95
N PHE A 47 -7.73 21.62 -2.27
CA PHE A 47 -8.58 20.51 -2.71
C PHE A 47 -8.01 19.84 -3.97
N SER A 48 -7.39 20.62 -4.86
CA SER A 48 -6.71 20.09 -6.05
C SER A 48 -5.55 19.13 -5.74
N GLU A 49 -4.85 19.28 -4.60
CA GLU A 49 -3.79 18.35 -4.18
C GLU A 49 -4.38 17.02 -3.67
N ILE A 50 -5.51 17.10 -2.96
CA ILE A 50 -6.26 15.91 -2.52
C ILE A 50 -6.78 15.18 -3.75
N GLU A 51 -7.41 15.88 -4.70
CA GLU A 51 -7.93 15.31 -5.94
C GLU A 51 -6.82 14.66 -6.77
N ALA A 52 -5.69 15.34 -6.97
CA ALA A 52 -4.54 14.77 -7.68
C ALA A 52 -3.97 13.52 -6.99
N THR A 53 -4.01 13.47 -5.66
CA THR A 53 -3.60 12.28 -4.90
C THR A 53 -4.59 11.13 -5.10
N MET A 54 -5.90 11.40 -5.03
CA MET A 54 -6.91 10.36 -5.26
C MET A 54 -6.87 9.83 -6.70
N ASP A 55 -6.73 10.72 -7.70
CA ASP A 55 -6.63 10.35 -9.12
C ASP A 55 -5.40 9.47 -9.41
N LYS A 56 -4.26 9.77 -8.76
CA LYS A 56 -3.03 8.97 -8.87
C LYS A 56 -3.25 7.50 -8.46
N TYR A 57 -4.20 7.25 -7.57
CA TYR A 57 -4.51 5.93 -7.02
C TYR A 57 -5.90 5.40 -7.39
N ASP A 58 -6.58 6.00 -8.38
CA ASP A 58 -7.95 5.58 -8.79
C ASP A 58 -8.01 4.12 -9.25
N HIS A 59 -6.90 3.57 -9.75
CA HIS A 59 -6.82 2.15 -10.09
C HIS A 59 -6.96 1.23 -8.87
N LEU A 60 -6.74 1.71 -7.65
CA LEU A 60 -6.96 0.95 -6.42
C LEU A 60 -8.44 0.89 -6.00
N ASN A 61 -9.33 1.66 -6.64
CA ASN A 61 -10.76 1.60 -6.35
C ASN A 61 -11.27 0.14 -6.49
N PRO A 62 -11.90 -0.46 -5.46
CA PRO A 62 -12.41 -1.83 -5.53
C PRO A 62 -13.34 -2.09 -6.72
N SER A 63 -14.09 -1.06 -7.15
CA SER A 63 -14.99 -1.17 -8.32
C SER A 63 -14.25 -1.35 -9.65
N ASN A 64 -12.96 -1.01 -9.69
CA ASN A 64 -12.08 -1.16 -10.85
C ASN A 64 -11.32 -2.50 -10.85
N GLN A 65 -11.52 -3.35 -9.82
CA GLN A 65 -10.80 -4.60 -9.61
C GLN A 65 -11.74 -5.81 -9.81
N GLU A 66 -11.55 -6.55 -10.92
CA GLU A 66 -12.46 -7.64 -11.36
C GLU A 66 -12.64 -8.75 -10.31
N ASP A 67 -11.61 -9.04 -9.52
CA ASP A 67 -11.60 -10.10 -8.50
C ASP A 67 -11.22 -9.57 -7.11
N PHE A 68 -11.63 -8.34 -6.76
CA PHE A 68 -11.26 -7.70 -5.49
C PHE A 68 -11.57 -8.59 -4.26
N ASP A 69 -12.76 -9.20 -4.24
CA ASP A 69 -13.23 -10.05 -3.13
C ASP A 69 -12.33 -11.27 -2.87
N ASN A 70 -11.52 -11.67 -3.86
CA ASN A 70 -10.60 -12.81 -3.76
C ASN A 70 -9.12 -12.39 -3.89
N LEU A 71 -8.85 -11.08 -3.87
CA LEU A 71 -7.51 -10.53 -4.09
C LEU A 71 -6.55 -10.85 -2.93
N PHE A 72 -7.09 -10.97 -1.73
CA PHE A 72 -6.34 -11.09 -0.48
C PHE A 72 -6.51 -12.47 0.17
N SER A 73 -5.41 -13.00 0.69
CA SER A 73 -5.45 -14.02 1.74
C SER A 73 -6.01 -13.44 3.05
N GLU A 74 -6.31 -14.30 4.04
CA GLU A 74 -6.81 -13.85 5.35
C GLU A 74 -5.85 -12.84 6.04
N ALA A 75 -4.54 -13.05 5.92
CA ALA A 75 -3.54 -12.14 6.49
C ALA A 75 -3.46 -10.80 5.74
N GLU A 76 -3.48 -10.86 4.40
CA GLU A 76 -3.53 -9.66 3.54
C GLU A 76 -4.82 -8.86 3.77
N GLN A 77 -5.95 -9.53 3.99
CA GLN A 77 -7.24 -8.89 4.28
C GLN A 77 -7.20 -8.12 5.60
N GLN A 78 -6.56 -8.68 6.63
CA GLN A 78 -6.39 -7.96 7.89
C GLN A 78 -5.57 -6.67 7.69
N ARG A 79 -4.47 -6.78 6.93
CA ARG A 79 -3.61 -5.62 6.61
C ARG A 79 -4.36 -4.58 5.76
N TYR A 80 -5.16 -5.02 4.79
CA TYR A 80 -6.05 -4.14 4.02
C TYR A 80 -6.97 -3.33 4.95
N ASN A 81 -7.67 -3.99 5.88
CA ASN A 81 -8.60 -3.33 6.79
C ASN A 81 -7.88 -2.29 7.68
N GLU A 82 -6.68 -2.61 8.17
CA GLU A 82 -5.87 -1.69 8.97
C GLU A 82 -5.45 -0.44 8.17
N ILE A 83 -5.08 -0.61 6.89
CA ILE A 83 -4.73 0.51 6.01
C ILE A 83 -5.98 1.33 5.66
N GLU A 84 -7.11 0.67 5.38
CA GLU A 84 -8.39 1.32 5.05
C GLU A 84 -8.87 2.22 6.20
N ASP A 85 -8.83 1.72 7.44
CA ASP A 85 -9.17 2.50 8.63
C ASP A 85 -8.29 3.77 8.75
N ASN A 86 -7.00 3.65 8.47
CA ASN A 86 -6.06 4.78 8.50
C ASN A 86 -6.35 5.78 7.37
N VAL A 87 -6.59 5.30 6.14
CA VAL A 87 -6.98 6.13 4.99
C VAL A 87 -8.24 6.93 5.33
N GLU A 88 -9.26 6.29 5.92
CA GLU A 88 -10.45 6.99 6.38
C GLU A 88 -10.16 8.06 7.43
N GLU A 89 -9.25 7.79 8.37
CA GLU A 89 -8.84 8.76 9.39
C GLU A 89 -8.16 9.98 8.75
N GLN A 90 -7.23 9.77 7.80
CA GLN A 90 -6.55 10.88 7.13
C GLN A 90 -7.53 11.71 6.29
N LEU A 91 -8.47 11.07 5.58
CA LEU A 91 -9.51 11.77 4.83
C LEU A 91 -10.43 12.59 5.74
N LYS A 92 -10.75 12.10 6.94
CA LYS A 92 -11.50 12.86 7.95
C LYS A 92 -10.72 14.10 8.41
N LYS A 93 -9.41 13.99 8.65
CA LYS A 93 -8.57 15.16 8.99
C LYS A 93 -8.49 16.17 7.84
N LEU A 94 -8.26 15.69 6.62
CA LEU A 94 -8.20 16.53 5.41
C LEU A 94 -9.48 17.31 5.20
N ARG A 95 -10.64 16.71 5.53
CA ARG A 95 -11.93 17.41 5.48
C ARG A 95 -11.98 18.68 6.34
N ASP A 96 -11.27 18.70 7.46
CA ASP A 96 -11.27 19.81 8.41
C ASP A 96 -10.28 20.91 8.02
N ILE A 97 -9.31 20.62 7.13
CA ILE A 97 -8.21 21.53 6.78
C ILE A 97 -8.14 21.88 5.28
N PHE A 98 -9.01 21.33 4.42
CA PHE A 98 -8.94 21.66 2.99
C PHE A 98 -9.49 23.07 2.70
N ASP A 99 -8.85 23.74 1.75
CA ASP A 99 -9.40 24.91 1.04
C ASP A 99 -9.88 24.48 -0.34
N ARG A 100 -11.06 24.96 -0.76
CA ARG A 100 -11.64 24.70 -2.09
C ARG A 100 -11.31 25.76 -3.12
N GLU A 101 -10.81 26.91 -2.67
CA GLU A 101 -10.47 28.04 -3.55
C GLU A 101 -9.06 27.92 -4.14
N CYS A 102 -8.34 26.85 -3.75
CA CYS A 102 -7.22 26.26 -4.44
C CYS A 102 -7.45 24.73 -4.59
#